data_AF-A0A952AZW9-F1
#
_entry.id   AF-A0A952AZW9-F1
#
_cell.length_a   1.000
_cell.length_b   1.000
_cell.length_c   1.000
_cell.angle_alpha   90.00
_cell.angle_beta   90.00
_cell.angle_gamma   90.00
#
_symmetry.space_group_name_H-M   'P 1'
#
loop_
_entity.id
_entity.type
_entity.pdbx_description
1 polymer ?
#
loop_
_entity_poly.entity_id
_entity_poly.type
_entity_poly.pdbx_seq_one_letter_code
_entity_poly.pdbx_strand_id
1 'polypeptide(L)'
;MTGLTYLLRCFLYFVCIGVDIAMFFLQIRLVVLWRNVNWLVPFDNAGKTLVNAVTTKVSQFFKTQYPLSERGKLIVALIVFAIARVILRTILRAA
;
A
#
# COMPACT_ATOMS: atom_id res chain seq x y z
N MET A 1 31.09 -10.19 3.01
CA MET A 1 29.92 -9.28 2.96
C MET A 1 30.25 -8.06 3.80
N THR A 2 30.22 -6.87 3.22
CA THR A 2 30.62 -5.61 3.89
C THR A 2 29.47 -5.10 4.78
N GLY A 3 29.77 -4.33 5.84
CA GLY A 3 28.71 -3.75 6.70
C GLY A 3 27.67 -2.91 5.93
N LEU A 4 28.08 -2.31 4.82
CA LEU A 4 27.22 -1.57 3.90
C LEU A 4 26.13 -2.44 3.25
N THR A 5 26.45 -3.69 2.87
CA THR A 5 25.47 -4.61 2.26
C THR A 5 24.42 -5.06 3.27
N TYR A 6 24.79 -5.16 4.55
CA TYR A 6 23.85 -5.51 5.62
C TYR A 6 22.87 -4.38 5.92
N LEU A 7 23.37 -3.14 6.02
CA LEU A 7 22.52 -1.96 6.22
C LEU A 7 21.54 -1.75 5.06
N LEU A 8 21.98 -1.97 3.82
CA LEU A 8 21.12 -1.90 2.64
C LEU A 8 20.00 -2.96 2.69
N ARG A 9 20.33 -4.21 3.03
CA ARG A 9 19.33 -5.28 3.19
C ARG A 9 18.34 -4.98 4.31
N CYS A 10 18.79 -4.48 5.46
CA CYS A 10 17.92 -4.07 6.55
C CYS A 10 16.98 -2.94 6.11
N PHE A 11 17.49 -1.92 5.43
CA PHE A 11 16.68 -0.83 4.90
C PHE A 11 15.60 -1.32 3.93
N LEU A 12 15.97 -2.15 2.95
CA LEU A 12 15.02 -2.74 2.01
C LEU A 12 13.97 -3.60 2.71
N TYR A 13 14.36 -4.31 3.78
CA TYR A 13 13.45 -5.09 4.59
C TYR A 13 12.42 -4.23 5.32
N PHE A 14 12.84 -3.10 5.92
CA PHE A 14 11.90 -2.14 6.52
C PHE A 14 10.95 -1.53 5.50
N VAL A 15 11.42 -1.24 4.29
CA VAL A 15 10.55 -0.76 3.20
C VAL A 15 9.52 -1.82 2.81
N CYS A 16 9.91 -3.09 2.71
CA CYS A 16 8.99 -4.21 2.50
C CYS A 16 7.89 -4.27 3.57
N ILE A 17 8.27 -4.16 4.85
CA ILE A 17 7.30 -4.15 5.96
C ILE A 17 6.36 -2.95 5.84
N GLY A 18 6.87 -1.76 5.55
CA GLY A 18 6.05 -0.56 5.37
C GLY A 18 5.03 -0.70 4.24
N VAL A 19 5.44 -1.30 3.12
CA VAL A 19 4.55 -1.65 2.00
C VAL A 19 3.46 -2.64 2.44
N ASP A 20 3.81 -3.65 3.22
CA ASP A 20 2.84 -4.64 3.72
C ASP A 20 1.81 -4.03 4.67
N ILE A 21 2.26 -3.16 5.57
CA ILE A 21 1.38 -2.40 6.46
C ILE A 21 0.43 -1.50 5.65
N ALA A 22 0.93 -0.82 4.61
CA ALA A 22 0.10 0.01 3.74
C ALA A 22 -0.96 -0.83 2.99
N MET A 23 -0.57 -2.00 2.45
CA MET A 23 -1.49 -2.94 1.81
C MET A 23 -2.56 -3.44 2.78
N PHE A 24 -2.20 -3.72 4.04
CA PHE A 24 -3.13 -4.14 5.07
C PHE A 24 -4.22 -3.09 5.33
N PHE A 25 -3.85 -1.82 5.53
CA PHE A 25 -4.82 -0.73 5.73
C PHE A 25 -5.71 -0.49 4.50
N LEU A 26 -5.14 -0.59 3.28
CA LEU A 26 -5.92 -0.50 2.04
C LEU A 26 -6.97 -1.62 1.95
N GLN A 27 -6.62 -2.85 2.34
CA GLN A 27 -7.54 -3.98 2.37
C GLN A 27 -8.62 -3.80 3.44
N ILE A 28 -8.28 -3.33 4.64
CA ILE A 28 -9.28 -3.00 5.68
C ILE A 28 -10.31 -2.02 5.14
N ARG A 29 -9.85 -0.93 4.52
CA ARG A 29 -10.76 0.09 3.98
C ARG A 29 -11.64 -0.46 2.86
N LEU A 30 -11.09 -1.31 2.00
CA LEU A 30 -11.86 -1.99 0.96
C LEU A 30 -12.96 -2.88 1.58
N VAL A 31 -12.62 -3.65 2.61
CA VAL A 31 -13.55 -4.54 3.33
C VAL A 31 -14.64 -3.74 4.01
N VAL A 32 -14.30 -2.68 4.75
CA VAL A 32 -15.26 -1.80 5.44
C VAL A 32 -16.22 -1.13 4.43
N LEU A 33 -15.72 -0.79 3.24
CA LEU A 33 -16.50 -0.16 2.18
C LEU A 33 -17.42 -1.14 1.42
N TRP A 34 -17.18 -2.45 1.54
CA TRP A 34 -18.07 -3.51 1.05
C TRP A 34 -19.04 -3.99 2.11
N ARG A 35 -18.57 -4.14 3.34
CA ARG A 35 -19.34 -4.62 4.47
C ARG A 35 -18.93 -3.82 5.69
N ASN A 36 -19.87 -3.08 6.25
CA ASN A 36 -19.58 -2.31 7.45
C ASN A 36 -19.41 -3.27 8.64
N VAL A 37 -18.15 -3.59 8.96
CA VAL A 37 -17.80 -4.45 10.09
C VAL A 37 -17.30 -3.55 11.22
N ASN A 38 -18.13 -3.36 12.25
CA ASN A 38 -17.89 -2.37 13.32
C ASN A 38 -16.53 -2.52 14.02
N TRP A 39 -15.98 -3.73 14.14
CA TRP A 39 -14.67 -3.93 14.79
C TRP A 39 -13.47 -3.47 13.93
N LEU A 40 -13.66 -3.31 12.62
CA LEU A 40 -12.62 -2.87 11.67
C LEU A 40 -12.56 -1.35 11.52
N VAL A 41 -13.61 -0.65 11.95
CA VAL A 41 -13.71 0.82 11.96
C VAL A 41 -12.55 1.51 12.70
N PRO A 42 -12.12 1.08 13.91
CA PRO A 42 -10.96 1.70 14.56
C PRO A 42 -9.66 1.53 13.76
N PHE A 43 -9.47 0.38 13.09
CA PHE A 43 -8.31 0.15 12.22
C PHE A 43 -8.38 0.98 10.94
N ASP A 44 -9.56 1.12 10.34
CA ASP A 44 -9.81 2.00 9.19
C ASP A 44 -9.48 3.46 9.54
N ASN A 45 -9.94 3.93 10.72
CA ASN A 45 -9.63 5.28 11.20
C ASN A 45 -8.13 5.48 11.46
N ALA A 46 -7.44 4.50 12.04
CA ALA A 46 -6.00 4.57 12.26
C ALA A 46 -5.21 4.66 10.94
N GLY A 47 -5.63 3.90 9.91
CA GLY A 47 -5.02 3.91 8.58
C GLY A 47 -5.50 5.02 7.65
N LYS A 48 -6.51 5.80 8.05
CA LYS A 48 -7.26 6.70 7.17
C LYS A 48 -6.38 7.72 6.45
N THR A 49 -5.45 8.33 7.18
CA THR A 49 -4.52 9.33 6.63
C THR A 49 -3.62 8.72 5.56
N LEU A 50 -3.08 7.53 5.83
CA LEU A 50 -2.20 6.83 4.90
C LEU A 50 -2.96 6.39 3.64
N VAL A 51 -4.13 5.78 3.81
CA VAL A 51 -4.98 5.35 2.69
C VAL A 51 -5.45 6.55 1.86
N ASN A 52 -5.86 7.65 2.50
CA ASN A 52 -6.25 8.87 1.78
C ASN A 52 -5.08 9.45 0.98
N ALA A 53 -3.89 9.55 1.57
CA ALA A 53 -2.72 10.07 0.85
C ALA A 53 -2.43 9.24 -0.42
N VAL A 54 -2.49 7.90 -0.30
CA VAL A 54 -2.32 6.98 -1.42
C VAL A 54 -3.42 7.17 -2.48
N THR A 55 -4.69 7.16 -2.09
CA THR A 55 -5.80 7.26 -3.06
C THR A 55 -5.87 8.64 -3.71
N THR A 56 -5.47 9.71 -3.02
CA THR A 56 -5.31 11.04 -3.61
C THR A 56 -4.22 11.04 -4.67
N LYS A 57 -3.07 10.40 -4.42
CA LYS A 57 -1.99 10.29 -5.41
C LYS A 57 -2.43 9.48 -6.63
N VAL A 58 -3.14 8.37 -6.43
CA VAL A 58 -3.75 7.59 -7.52
C VAL A 58 -4.73 8.46 -8.31
N SER A 59 -5.58 9.24 -7.63
CA SER A 59 -6.53 10.15 -8.29
C SER A 59 -5.84 11.29 -9.06
N GLN A 60 -4.68 11.76 -8.61
CA GLN A 60 -3.88 12.76 -9.32
C GLN A 60 -3.20 12.18 -10.56
N PHE A 61 -2.74 10.93 -10.48
CA PHE A 61 -2.09 10.23 -11.59
C PHE A 61 -3.11 9.84 -12.67
N PHE A 62 -4.29 9.39 -12.27
CA PHE A 62 -5.42 9.10 -13.14
C PHE A 62 -6.38 10.30 -13.26
N LYS A 63 -5.85 11.49 -13.55
CA LYS A 63 -6.64 12.64 -14.00
C LYS A 63 -7.18 12.36 -15.42
N THR A 64 -8.05 11.37 -15.55
CA THR A 64 -8.73 11.01 -16.79
C THR A 64 -10.18 11.44 -16.71
N GLN A 65 -10.80 11.66 -17.88
CA GLN A 65 -12.14 12.19 -18.09
C GLN A 65 -13.27 11.39 -17.38
N TYR A 66 -12.97 10.17 -16.93
CA TYR A 66 -13.84 9.33 -16.10
C TYR A 66 -13.21 9.10 -14.71
N PRO A 67 -13.70 9.76 -13.65
CA PRO A 67 -13.17 9.58 -12.31
C PRO A 67 -13.44 8.14 -11.83
N LEU A 68 -12.37 7.44 -11.43
CA LEU A 68 -12.48 6.12 -10.81
C LEU A 68 -13.35 6.19 -9.54
N SER A 69 -14.25 5.22 -9.38
CA SER A 69 -14.98 5.01 -8.12
C SER A 69 -14.00 4.83 -6.96
N GLU A 70 -14.39 5.19 -5.73
CA GLU A 70 -13.56 4.99 -4.51
C GLU A 70 -13.01 3.56 -4.41
N ARG A 71 -13.84 2.56 -4.76
CA ARG A 71 -13.45 1.15 -4.84
C ARG A 71 -12.34 0.92 -5.86
N GLY A 72 -12.47 1.52 -7.05
CA GLY A 72 -11.49 1.42 -8.12
C GLY A 72 -10.15 2.05 -7.73
N LYS A 73 -10.15 3.19 -7.02
CA LYS A 73 -8.92 3.82 -6.52
C LYS A 73 -8.18 2.93 -5.53
N LEU A 74 -8.91 2.26 -4.63
CA LEU A 74 -8.33 1.31 -3.67
C LEU A 74 -7.76 0.07 -4.36
N ILE A 75 -8.45 -0.50 -5.35
CA ILE A 75 -7.96 -1.65 -6.12
C ILE A 75 -6.70 -1.28 -6.91
N VAL A 76 -6.69 -0.14 -7.59
CA VAL A 76 -5.51 0.34 -8.32
C VAL A 76 -4.33 0.57 -7.36
N ALA A 77 -4.57 1.18 -6.20
CA ALA A 77 -3.55 1.33 -5.17
C ALA A 77 -2.97 -0.03 -4.74
N LEU A 78 -3.83 -1.01 -4.45
CA LEU A 78 -3.41 -2.36 -4.07
C LEU A 78 -2.56 -3.04 -5.16
N ILE A 79 -2.96 -2.90 -6.43
CA ILE A 79 -2.19 -3.45 -7.56
C ILE A 79 -0.80 -2.80 -7.64
N VAL A 80 -0.72 -1.47 -7.52
CA VAL A 80 0.56 -0.75 -7.56
C VAL A 80 1.46 -1.19 -6.40
N PHE A 81 0.93 -1.28 -5.18
CA PHE A 81 1.69 -1.77 -4.02
C PHE A 81 2.12 -3.23 -4.17
N ALA A 82 1.28 -4.10 -4.74
CA ALA A 82 1.63 -5.49 -5.02
C ALA A 82 2.78 -5.60 -6.02
N ILE A 83 2.74 -4.81 -7.11
CA ILE A 83 3.84 -4.74 -8.09
C ILE A 83 5.12 -4.22 -7.42
N ALA A 84 5.02 -3.14 -6.64
CA ALA A 84 6.15 -2.59 -5.91
C ALA A 84 6.78 -3.62 -4.97
N ARG A 85 5.96 -4.41 -4.25
CA ARG A 85 6.42 -5.50 -3.38
C ARG A 85 7.14 -6.59 -4.15
N VAL A 86 6.62 -7.02 -5.30
CA VAL A 86 7.27 -8.02 -6.15
C VAL A 86 8.64 -7.53 -6.61
N ILE A 87 8.73 -6.28 -7.08
CA ILE A 87 9.99 -5.67 -7.49
C ILE A 87 10.97 -5.61 -6.31
N LEU A 88 10.54 -5.12 -5.14
CA LEU A 88 11.37 -5.02 -3.95
C LEU A 88 11.90 -6.38 -3.50
N ARG A 89 11.05 -7.42 -3.54
CA ARG A 89 11.43 -8.78 -3.19
C ARG A 89 12.44 -9.38 -4.18
N THR A 90 12.28 -9.08 -5.47
CA THR A 90 13.24 -9.50 -6.50
C THR A 90 14.59 -8.84 -6.27
N ILE A 91 14.62 -7.54 -5.97
CA ILE A 91 15.86 -6.81 -5.64
C ILE A 91 16.51 -7.38 -4.38
N LEU A 92 15.74 -7.62 -3.31
CA LEU A 92 16.25 -8.18 -2.06
C LEU A 92 16.85 -9.59 -2.24
N ARG A 93 16.33 -10.38 -3.17
CA ARG A 93 16.87 -11.72 -3.51
C ARG A 93 18.12 -11.66 -4.38
N ALA A 94 18.29 -10.58 -5.16
CA ALA A 94 19.44 -10.38 -6.03
C ALA A 94 20.63 -9.71 -5.33
N ALA A 95 20.37 -8.93 -4.27
CA ALA A 95 21.37 -8.34 -3.36
C ALA A 95 21.83 -9.33 -2.29
#